data_AF-A0A1D9D0S8-F1
#
_entry.id   AF-A0A1D9D0S8-F1
#
_cell.length_a   1.000
_cell.length_b   1.000
_cell.length_c   1.000
_cell.angle_alpha   90.00
_cell.angle_beta   90.00
_cell.angle_gamma   90.00
#
_symmetry.space_group_name_H-M   'P 1'
#
loop_
_entity.id
_entity.type
_entity.pdbx_description
1 polymer ?
#
loop_
_entity_poly.entity_id
_entity_poly.type
_entity_poly.pdbx_seq_one_letter_code
_entity_poly.pdbx_strand_id
1 'polypeptide(L)'
;MIEPIEHYAVLTRYMPFIKLVSMLEEGFFIPKANLFSDKWEGGLHLFNGKEDPFLTKEELKTAKDWIYVSCWYANEPETHAMWNSYGNSDNAVAIQTTQYDFKAAYHGSKIDPMCSYVGKVKYHMPASAPELYDNQSIRPWLGNNNNDSKDPKTTYPRFYLFHKHHAFSFEKEARFLLIDNDATVAKSNDKLGIHLSAKHSREMIKKIILHPNCSDWFENTIRKLVKDTYKLDIPIYKSSLVGHKSLSN
;
A
#
# COMPACT_ATOMS: atom_id res chain seq x y z
N MET A 1 -16.21 2.63 9.33
CA MET A 1 -16.25 2.38 7.86
C MET A 1 -14.96 2.87 7.21
N ILE A 2 -14.45 2.11 6.23
CA ILE A 2 -13.27 2.48 5.42
C ILE A 2 -13.64 3.69 4.57
N GLU A 3 -12.79 4.72 4.55
CA GLU A 3 -13.03 5.92 3.74
C GLU A 3 -12.74 5.62 2.27
N PRO A 4 -13.71 5.85 1.36
CA PRO A 4 -13.54 5.50 -0.05
C PRO A 4 -12.52 6.39 -0.75
N ILE A 5 -11.98 5.87 -1.86
CA ILE A 5 -11.11 6.59 -2.78
C ILE A 5 -11.86 6.76 -4.10
N GLU A 6 -11.73 7.94 -4.69
CA GLU A 6 -12.34 8.24 -5.99
C GLU A 6 -11.78 7.33 -7.08
N HIS A 7 -12.62 7.00 -8.07
CA HIS A 7 -12.28 6.02 -9.09
C HIS A 7 -11.04 6.39 -9.90
N TYR A 8 -10.84 7.68 -10.18
CA TYR A 8 -9.71 8.19 -10.93
C TYR A 8 -8.68 8.92 -10.06
N ALA A 9 -8.72 8.71 -8.73
CA ALA A 9 -7.70 9.24 -7.85
C ALA A 9 -6.32 8.71 -8.27
N VAL A 10 -5.34 9.61 -8.34
CA VAL A 10 -3.96 9.27 -8.65
C VAL A 10 -3.32 8.62 -7.42
N LEU A 11 -2.68 7.48 -7.65
CA LEU A 11 -1.95 6.72 -6.64
C LEU A 11 -0.48 6.67 -7.04
N THR A 12 0.38 7.19 -6.18
CA THR A 12 1.84 7.25 -6.41
C THR A 12 2.55 6.29 -5.46
N ARG A 13 3.49 5.50 -5.97
CA ARG A 13 4.37 4.66 -5.14
C ARG A 13 5.82 4.91 -5.48
N TYR A 14 6.55 5.40 -4.48
CA TYR A 14 7.99 5.64 -4.51
C TYR A 14 8.72 4.36 -4.13
N MET A 15 9.81 4.04 -4.83
CA MET A 15 10.58 2.82 -4.59
C MET A 15 12.03 2.93 -5.10
N PRO A 16 12.95 2.13 -4.53
CA PRO A 16 14.25 1.91 -5.14
C PRO A 16 14.13 1.30 -6.54
N PHE A 17 15.05 1.66 -7.45
CA PHE A 17 15.10 1.13 -8.81
C PHE A 17 14.99 -0.40 -8.89
N ILE A 18 15.67 -1.13 -8.01
CA ILE A 18 15.63 -2.60 -7.97
C ILE A 18 14.20 -3.16 -7.78
N LYS A 19 13.33 -2.45 -7.05
CA LYS A 19 11.93 -2.86 -6.87
C LYS A 19 11.10 -2.62 -8.13
N LEU A 20 11.42 -1.59 -8.91
CA LEU A 20 10.81 -1.40 -10.23
C LEU A 20 11.19 -2.57 -11.15
N VAL A 21 12.46 -2.98 -11.18
CA VAL A 21 12.91 -4.12 -12.00
C VAL A 21 12.15 -5.39 -11.61
N SER A 22 12.17 -5.78 -10.32
CA SER A 22 11.45 -6.97 -9.84
C SER A 22 9.94 -6.88 -10.14
N MET A 23 9.33 -5.69 -9.99
CA MET A 23 7.93 -5.48 -10.36
C MET A 23 7.67 -5.68 -11.86
N LEU A 24 8.56 -5.23 -12.73
CA LEU A 24 8.40 -5.40 -14.18
C LEU A 24 8.62 -6.86 -14.60
N GLU A 25 9.48 -7.61 -13.91
CA GLU A 25 9.79 -9.02 -14.23
C GLU A 25 8.77 -9.99 -13.64
N GLU A 26 8.56 -9.92 -12.34
CA GLU A 26 7.79 -10.89 -11.56
C GLU A 26 6.36 -10.40 -11.29
N GLY A 27 6.17 -9.09 -11.30
CA GLY A 27 4.91 -8.44 -10.97
C GLY A 27 4.93 -7.75 -9.60
N PHE A 28 3.92 -6.92 -9.36
CA PHE A 28 3.83 -6.08 -8.18
C PHE A 28 3.66 -6.89 -6.91
N PHE A 29 4.69 -6.88 -6.06
CA PHE A 29 4.68 -7.57 -4.78
C PHE A 29 3.90 -6.80 -3.72
N ILE A 30 2.99 -7.50 -3.05
CA ILE A 30 2.19 -7.01 -1.92
C ILE A 30 2.61 -7.83 -0.70
N PRO A 31 3.38 -7.27 0.23
CA PRO A 31 3.85 -7.98 1.41
C PRO A 31 2.71 -8.26 2.39
N LYS A 32 2.91 -9.24 3.27
CA LYS A 32 2.04 -9.43 4.44
C LYS A 32 2.19 -8.29 5.45
N ALA A 33 1.12 -7.99 6.19
CA ALA A 33 1.02 -6.84 7.09
C ALA A 33 2.00 -6.90 8.27
N ASN A 34 2.47 -8.09 8.65
CA ASN A 34 3.46 -8.24 9.72
C ASN A 34 4.87 -7.74 9.34
N LEU A 35 5.12 -7.40 8.06
CA LEU A 35 6.39 -6.88 7.55
C LEU A 35 6.46 -5.35 7.58
N PHE A 36 5.49 -4.67 8.20
CA PHE A 36 5.55 -3.24 8.39
C PHE A 36 6.73 -2.83 9.29
N SER A 37 7.36 -1.72 8.92
CA SER A 37 8.45 -1.13 9.71
C SER A 37 7.95 -0.39 10.94
N ASP A 38 6.78 0.25 10.88
CA ASP A 38 6.12 0.87 12.03
C ASP A 38 5.41 -0.20 12.88
N LYS A 39 5.94 -0.42 14.10
CA LYS A 39 5.41 -1.37 15.07
C LYS A 39 3.97 -1.06 15.51
N TRP A 40 3.54 0.19 15.41
CA TRP A 40 2.20 0.63 15.80
C TRP A 40 1.19 0.60 14.65
N GLU A 41 1.63 0.29 13.45
CA GLU A 41 0.77 0.25 12.28
C GLU A 41 -0.23 -0.92 12.38
N GLY A 42 -1.53 -0.59 12.35
CA GLY A 42 -2.60 -1.53 12.68
C GLY A 42 -2.66 -1.94 14.16
N GLY A 43 -2.04 -1.18 15.06
CA GLY A 43 -2.02 -1.42 16.52
C GLY A 43 -2.13 -0.15 17.34
N LEU A 44 -2.59 0.96 16.74
CA LEU A 44 -2.61 2.30 17.37
C LEU A 44 -3.39 2.34 18.69
N HIS A 45 -4.32 1.42 18.91
CA HIS A 45 -5.07 1.33 20.17
C HIS A 45 -4.31 0.75 21.34
N LEU A 46 -3.27 -0.01 21.04
CA LEU A 46 -2.33 -0.55 22.02
C LEU A 46 -1.28 0.49 22.43
N PHE A 47 -1.25 1.66 21.79
CA PHE A 47 -0.17 2.64 21.94
C PHE A 47 0.05 3.09 23.38
N ASN A 48 -1.03 3.21 24.17
CA ASN A 48 -0.96 3.61 25.59
C ASN A 48 -0.90 2.42 26.56
N GLY A 49 -0.53 1.23 26.08
CA GLY A 49 -0.44 0.02 26.90
C GLY A 49 -1.78 -0.59 27.30
N LYS A 50 -2.89 -0.11 26.71
CA LYS A 50 -4.21 -0.75 26.85
C LYS A 50 -4.21 -2.10 26.12
N GLU A 51 -4.90 -3.09 26.66
CA GLU A 51 -5.13 -4.35 25.99
C GLU A 51 -6.23 -4.20 24.92
N ASP A 52 -6.14 -5.02 23.87
CA ASP A 52 -7.20 -5.11 22.87
C ASP A 52 -8.38 -5.87 23.48
N PRO A 53 -9.60 -5.28 23.52
CA PRO A 53 -10.74 -5.89 24.19
C PRO A 53 -11.33 -7.10 23.44
N PHE A 54 -10.85 -7.41 22.22
CA PHE A 54 -11.38 -8.46 21.36
C PHE A 54 -10.36 -9.54 21.01
N LEU A 55 -9.08 -9.21 20.90
CA LEU A 55 -8.01 -10.13 20.48
C LEU A 55 -6.81 -10.11 21.43
N THR A 56 -6.20 -11.26 21.65
CA THR A 56 -4.87 -11.32 22.27
C THR A 56 -3.79 -10.77 21.32
N LYS A 57 -2.60 -10.47 21.87
CA LYS A 57 -1.45 -10.04 21.04
C LYS A 57 -1.07 -11.10 20.01
N GLU A 58 -1.14 -12.37 20.39
CA GLU A 58 -0.86 -13.53 19.54
C GLU A 58 -1.90 -13.66 18.43
N GLU A 59 -3.18 -13.42 18.74
CA GLU A 59 -4.27 -13.44 17.75
C GLU A 59 -4.15 -12.28 16.76
N LEU A 60 -3.85 -11.06 17.23
CA LEU A 60 -3.57 -9.91 16.36
C LEU A 60 -2.39 -10.18 15.42
N LYS A 61 -1.32 -10.78 15.94
CA LYS A 61 -0.16 -11.16 15.14
C LYS A 61 -0.54 -12.19 14.10
N THR A 62 -1.21 -13.27 14.50
CA THR A 62 -1.68 -14.34 13.62
C THR A 62 -2.59 -13.79 12.53
N ALA A 63 -3.51 -12.89 12.88
CA ALA A 63 -4.43 -12.31 11.91
C ALA A 63 -3.71 -11.39 10.91
N LYS A 64 -2.67 -10.64 11.32
CA LYS A 64 -1.80 -9.89 10.40
C LYS A 64 -0.99 -10.78 9.46
N ASP A 65 -0.71 -12.04 9.82
CA ASP A 65 -0.02 -12.99 8.95
C ASP A 65 -0.86 -13.37 7.72
N TRP A 66 -2.19 -13.27 7.82
CA TRP A 66 -3.14 -13.60 6.75
C TRP A 66 -3.59 -12.40 5.93
N ILE A 67 -3.01 -11.23 6.15
CA ILE A 67 -3.40 -10.00 5.49
C ILE A 67 -2.24 -9.45 4.68
N TYR A 68 -2.47 -9.18 3.41
CA TYR A 68 -1.51 -8.51 2.54
C TYR A 68 -1.89 -7.05 2.37
N VAL A 69 -0.90 -6.15 2.40
CA VAL A 69 -1.15 -4.71 2.36
C VAL A 69 -0.23 -4.00 1.37
N SER A 70 -0.81 -3.08 0.60
CA SER A 70 -0.08 -2.15 -0.26
C SER A 70 -0.48 -0.70 0.01
N CYS A 71 0.49 0.10 0.45
CA CYS A 71 0.35 1.53 0.68
C CYS A 71 0.73 2.34 -0.57
N TRP A 72 0.00 3.42 -0.80
CA TRP A 72 0.14 4.36 -1.92
C TRP A 72 -0.05 5.80 -1.43
N TYR A 73 0.70 6.75 -1.98
CA TYR A 73 0.48 8.18 -1.77
C TYR A 73 -0.68 8.63 -2.67
N ALA A 74 -1.79 9.06 -2.06
CA ALA A 74 -3.01 9.43 -2.77
C ALA A 74 -3.26 10.94 -2.75
N ASN A 75 -2.23 11.69 -3.14
CA ASN A 75 -2.30 13.13 -3.28
C ASN A 75 -1.33 13.61 -4.37
N GLU A 76 -1.48 14.85 -4.81
CA GLU A 76 -0.58 15.49 -5.75
C GLU A 76 -0.30 16.94 -5.33
N PRO A 77 0.88 17.49 -5.66
CA PRO A 77 2.00 16.86 -6.36
C PRO A 77 2.78 15.88 -5.45
N GLU A 78 3.85 15.29 -6.01
CA GLU A 78 4.88 14.59 -5.24
C GLU A 78 5.47 15.49 -4.15
N THR A 79 6.12 14.91 -3.13
CA THR A 79 6.76 15.70 -2.07
C THR A 79 8.15 15.18 -1.76
N HIS A 80 9.02 16.09 -1.30
CA HIS A 80 10.38 15.73 -0.87
C HIS A 80 10.38 14.71 0.29
N ALA A 81 9.41 14.82 1.21
CA ALA A 81 9.25 13.88 2.32
C ALA A 81 9.00 12.44 1.84
N MET A 82 8.21 12.26 0.77
CA MET A 82 7.92 10.92 0.22
C MET A 82 9.13 10.32 -0.50
N TRP A 83 9.85 11.12 -1.28
CA TRP A 83 11.12 10.69 -1.90
C TRP A 83 12.14 10.23 -0.86
N ASN A 84 12.32 11.01 0.21
CA ASN A 84 13.26 10.67 1.28
C ASN A 84 12.83 9.43 2.07
N SER A 85 11.53 9.26 2.35
CA SER A 85 11.06 8.16 3.19
C SER A 85 11.03 6.80 2.47
N TYR A 86 10.72 6.80 1.17
CA TYR A 86 10.44 5.56 0.43
C TYR A 86 11.36 5.34 -0.77
N GLY A 87 11.91 6.41 -1.36
CA GLY A 87 12.90 6.32 -2.44
C GLY A 87 14.30 5.96 -1.91
N ASN A 88 14.72 6.59 -0.80
CA ASN A 88 15.99 6.36 -0.09
C ASN A 88 17.27 6.53 -0.93
N SER A 89 17.19 7.06 -2.16
CA SER A 89 18.35 7.43 -2.98
C SER A 89 17.95 8.33 -4.15
N ASP A 90 18.91 9.03 -4.74
CA ASP A 90 18.71 9.77 -6.00
C ASP A 90 18.50 8.87 -7.23
N ASN A 91 18.69 7.55 -7.07
CA ASN A 91 18.40 6.52 -8.06
C ASN A 91 17.03 5.84 -7.78
N ALA A 92 16.16 6.51 -7.04
CA ALA A 92 14.79 6.07 -6.84
C ALA A 92 13.89 6.47 -8.01
N VAL A 93 12.76 5.80 -8.09
CA VAL A 93 11.68 6.09 -9.02
C VAL A 93 10.35 6.14 -8.26
N ALA A 94 9.38 6.82 -8.84
CA ALA A 94 7.99 6.67 -8.44
C ALA A 94 7.19 6.16 -9.64
N ILE A 95 6.22 5.29 -9.40
CA ILE A 95 5.20 4.95 -10.39
C ILE A 95 3.91 5.66 -10.02
N GLN A 96 3.17 6.12 -11.03
CA GLN A 96 1.80 6.55 -10.87
C GLN A 96 0.85 5.61 -11.58
N THR A 97 -0.27 5.34 -10.91
CA THR A 97 -1.43 4.63 -11.42
C THR A 97 -2.70 5.39 -11.02
N THR A 98 -3.87 4.90 -11.43
CA THR A 98 -5.14 5.38 -10.89
C THR A 98 -5.79 4.28 -10.07
N GLN A 99 -6.72 4.65 -9.19
CA GLN A 99 -7.49 3.64 -8.46
C GLN A 99 -8.25 2.68 -9.40
N TYR A 100 -8.70 3.16 -10.56
CA TYR A 100 -9.31 2.33 -11.60
C TYR A 100 -8.32 1.29 -12.17
N ASP A 101 -7.14 1.73 -12.58
CA ASP A 101 -6.13 0.85 -13.20
C ASP A 101 -5.56 -0.15 -12.19
N PHE A 102 -5.31 0.30 -10.95
CA PHE A 102 -4.88 -0.57 -9.87
C PHE A 102 -5.93 -1.65 -9.57
N LYS A 103 -7.22 -1.26 -9.57
CA LYS A 103 -8.34 -2.20 -9.44
C LYS A 103 -8.43 -3.20 -10.57
N ALA A 104 -8.28 -2.74 -11.82
CA ALA A 104 -8.21 -3.62 -12.97
C ALA A 104 -7.05 -4.62 -12.84
N ALA A 105 -5.90 -4.19 -12.33
CA ALA A 105 -4.71 -5.04 -12.21
C ALA A 105 -4.84 -6.15 -11.17
N TYR A 106 -5.36 -5.85 -9.97
CA TYR A 106 -5.55 -6.90 -8.97
C TYR A 106 -6.69 -7.86 -9.37
N HIS A 107 -7.77 -7.37 -10.01
CA HIS A 107 -8.80 -8.25 -10.58
C HIS A 107 -8.26 -9.16 -11.69
N GLY A 108 -7.49 -8.60 -12.64
CA GLY A 108 -6.86 -9.38 -13.72
C GLY A 108 -5.87 -10.42 -13.20
N SER A 109 -5.28 -10.16 -12.03
CA SER A 109 -4.39 -11.09 -11.32
C SER A 109 -5.12 -12.14 -10.50
N LYS A 110 -6.44 -12.29 -10.67
CA LYS A 110 -7.30 -13.25 -9.97
C LYS A 110 -7.34 -13.05 -8.45
N ILE A 111 -7.13 -11.82 -7.99
CA ILE A 111 -7.35 -11.46 -6.58
C ILE A 111 -8.85 -11.35 -6.33
N ASP A 112 -9.29 -12.01 -5.26
CA ASP A 112 -10.70 -12.08 -4.88
C ASP A 112 -11.26 -10.69 -4.49
N PRO A 113 -12.25 -10.16 -5.24
CA PRO A 113 -12.90 -8.90 -4.93
C PRO A 113 -13.63 -8.87 -3.58
N MET A 114 -14.14 -10.02 -3.09
CA MET A 114 -14.88 -10.09 -1.83
C MET A 114 -13.96 -9.93 -0.61
N CYS A 115 -12.68 -10.20 -0.81
CA CYS A 115 -11.67 -10.22 0.24
C CYS A 115 -10.67 -9.05 0.13
N SER A 116 -10.85 -8.18 -0.87
CA SER A 116 -10.01 -7.01 -1.11
C SER A 116 -10.71 -5.70 -0.77
N TYR A 117 -9.95 -4.76 -0.21
CA TYR A 117 -10.43 -3.48 0.27
C TYR A 117 -9.46 -2.38 -0.12
N VAL A 118 -9.99 -1.24 -0.56
CA VAL A 118 -9.19 -0.06 -0.86
C VAL A 118 -9.82 1.17 -0.23
N GLY A 119 -9.00 1.98 0.44
CA GLY A 119 -9.48 3.18 1.10
C GLY A 119 -8.38 4.08 1.65
N LYS A 120 -8.76 5.27 2.11
CA LYS A 120 -7.83 6.22 2.73
C LYS A 120 -7.52 5.81 4.16
N VAL A 121 -6.28 6.01 4.58
CA VAL A 121 -5.84 5.86 5.96
C VAL A 121 -6.27 7.07 6.77
N LYS A 122 -6.83 6.82 7.95
CA LYS A 122 -7.19 7.85 8.92
C LYS A 122 -6.09 8.01 9.95
N TYR A 123 -5.84 9.26 10.31
CA TYR A 123 -4.74 9.64 11.18
C TYR A 123 -5.24 10.16 12.51
N HIS A 124 -4.75 9.58 13.62
CA HIS A 124 -5.24 9.90 14.95
C HIS A 124 -4.09 10.20 15.92
N MET A 125 -4.36 11.09 16.87
CA MET A 125 -3.49 11.23 18.03
C MET A 125 -3.62 9.98 18.90
N PRO A 126 -2.52 9.45 19.49
CA PRO A 126 -2.60 8.29 20.38
C PRO A 126 -3.55 8.47 21.56
N ALA A 127 -3.65 9.69 22.08
CA ALA A 127 -4.54 10.01 23.20
C ALA A 127 -6.02 9.79 22.85
N SER A 128 -6.43 10.08 21.60
CA SER A 128 -7.80 9.88 21.11
C SER A 128 -8.02 8.51 20.47
N ALA A 129 -6.97 7.72 20.26
CA ALA A 129 -7.08 6.40 19.64
C ALA A 129 -8.02 5.44 20.40
N PRO A 130 -8.09 5.44 21.75
CA PRO A 130 -9.08 4.64 22.49
C PRO A 130 -10.54 4.99 22.18
N GLU A 131 -10.86 6.20 21.71
CA GLU A 131 -12.23 6.58 21.34
C GLU A 131 -12.69 5.95 20.03
N LEU A 132 -11.76 5.39 19.24
CA LEU A 132 -12.11 4.56 18.08
C LEU A 132 -12.95 3.34 18.49
N TYR A 133 -12.95 2.98 19.79
CA TYR A 133 -13.60 1.79 20.37
C TYR A 133 -14.87 2.10 21.15
N ASP A 134 -14.97 3.26 21.82
CA ASP A 134 -16.05 3.53 22.80
C ASP A 134 -17.45 3.70 22.19
N ASN A 135 -17.55 4.00 20.89
CA ASN A 135 -18.85 4.26 20.22
C ASN A 135 -19.04 3.48 18.91
N GLN A 136 -18.13 2.58 18.57
CA GLN A 136 -18.30 1.69 17.44
C GLN A 136 -18.49 0.29 18.00
N SER A 137 -19.75 -0.16 18.05
CA SER A 137 -20.01 -1.59 18.03
C SER A 137 -19.29 -2.11 16.79
N ILE A 138 -18.12 -2.71 16.99
CA ILE A 138 -17.33 -3.34 15.92
C ILE A 138 -18.10 -4.60 15.62
N ARG A 139 -19.20 -4.44 14.90
CA ARG A 139 -20.13 -5.52 14.61
C ARG A 139 -19.28 -6.60 13.94
N PRO A 140 -19.18 -7.81 14.52
CA PRO A 140 -18.83 -8.98 13.74
C PRO A 140 -19.71 -8.91 12.50
N TRP A 141 -19.09 -8.98 11.33
CA TRP A 141 -19.74 -8.90 10.03
C TRP A 141 -21.15 -9.49 10.12
N LEU A 142 -22.15 -8.61 10.05
CA LEU A 142 -23.57 -8.86 10.37
C LEU A 142 -23.94 -10.35 10.44
N GLY A 143 -24.25 -10.83 11.65
CA GLY A 143 -24.98 -12.08 11.79
C GLY A 143 -26.36 -11.94 11.13
N ASN A 144 -26.50 -12.51 9.94
CA ASN A 144 -27.51 -13.53 9.61
C ASN A 144 -27.56 -13.68 8.09
N ASN A 145 -26.86 -14.69 7.57
CA ASN A 145 -27.41 -15.70 6.68
C ASN A 145 -26.28 -16.64 6.23
N ASN A 146 -26.30 -17.84 6.80
CA ASN A 146 -25.81 -19.12 6.31
C ASN A 146 -24.68 -19.09 5.24
N ASN A 147 -23.50 -19.52 5.68
CA ASN A 147 -22.41 -20.15 4.91
C ASN A 147 -21.36 -19.32 4.15
N ASP A 148 -20.83 -18.18 4.66
CA ASP A 148 -19.55 -17.66 4.08
C ASP A 148 -18.73 -16.61 4.88
N SER A 149 -18.88 -16.48 6.21
CA SER A 149 -18.15 -15.42 6.93
C SER A 149 -16.83 -15.89 7.53
N LYS A 150 -15.70 -15.48 6.94
CA LYS A 150 -14.34 -15.60 7.53
C LYS A 150 -14.35 -15.22 9.02
N ASP A 151 -13.65 -15.99 9.86
CA ASP A 151 -13.52 -15.85 11.32
C ASP A 151 -13.44 -14.35 11.75
N PRO A 152 -14.30 -13.88 12.68
CA PRO A 152 -14.27 -12.51 13.21
C PRO A 152 -12.86 -12.04 13.59
N LYS A 153 -12.00 -12.95 14.07
CA LYS A 153 -10.60 -12.66 14.44
C LYS A 153 -9.73 -12.24 13.25
N THR A 154 -10.05 -12.72 12.05
CA THR A 154 -9.33 -12.39 10.79
C THR A 154 -9.89 -11.12 10.12
N THR A 155 -11.15 -10.78 10.36
CA THR A 155 -11.80 -9.60 9.77
C THR A 155 -11.65 -8.35 10.62
N TYR A 156 -11.36 -8.50 11.92
CA TYR A 156 -11.12 -7.42 12.87
C TYR A 156 -9.90 -6.55 12.51
N PRO A 157 -8.70 -7.09 12.20
CA PRO A 157 -7.53 -6.29 11.79
C PRO A 157 -7.75 -5.43 10.55
N ARG A 158 -8.68 -5.81 9.66
CA ARG A 158 -9.03 -5.02 8.46
C ARG A 158 -9.33 -3.58 8.83
N PHE A 159 -10.05 -3.33 9.92
CA PHE A 159 -10.41 -1.97 10.31
C PHE A 159 -9.17 -1.19 10.77
N TYR A 160 -8.39 -1.74 11.70
CA TYR A 160 -7.22 -1.04 12.29
C TYR A 160 -6.11 -0.76 11.31
N LEU A 161 -5.95 -1.61 10.31
CA LEU A 161 -4.97 -1.40 9.26
C LEU A 161 -5.31 -0.16 8.41
N PHE A 162 -6.46 0.50 8.55
CA PHE A 162 -6.72 1.84 7.97
C PHE A 162 -6.53 2.99 8.96
N HIS A 163 -5.95 2.76 10.13
CA HIS A 163 -5.64 3.79 11.11
C HIS A 163 -4.15 3.86 11.41
N LYS A 164 -3.61 5.07 11.41
CA LYS A 164 -2.17 5.34 11.64
C LYS A 164 -1.98 6.52 12.59
N HIS A 165 -0.81 6.57 13.22
CA HIS A 165 -0.44 7.66 14.11
C HIS A 165 -0.39 9.00 13.35
N HIS A 166 -0.87 10.09 13.96
CA HIS A 166 -0.99 11.41 13.32
C HIS A 166 0.33 11.98 12.75
N ALA A 167 1.46 11.65 13.36
CA ALA A 167 2.80 11.99 12.88
C ALA A 167 3.08 11.55 11.42
N PHE A 168 2.36 10.54 10.90
CA PHE A 168 2.48 10.08 9.52
C PHE A 168 1.44 10.68 8.57
N SER A 169 0.66 11.68 9.00
CA SER A 169 -0.41 12.29 8.19
C SER A 169 0.08 13.03 6.94
N PHE A 170 1.38 13.26 6.82
CA PHE A 170 2.03 13.75 5.61
C PHE A 170 2.03 12.73 4.47
N GLU A 171 1.90 11.42 4.78
CA GLU A 171 1.91 10.34 3.78
C GLU A 171 0.63 10.28 2.94
N LYS A 172 -0.46 10.95 3.37
CA LYS A 172 -1.76 11.00 2.65
C LYS A 172 -2.14 9.66 2.02
N GLU A 173 -2.10 8.61 2.84
CA GLU A 173 -2.00 7.24 2.36
C GLU A 173 -3.36 6.69 1.90
N ALA A 174 -3.35 6.06 0.73
CA ALA A 174 -4.34 5.09 0.29
C ALA A 174 -3.78 3.68 0.47
N ARG A 175 -4.62 2.77 0.96
CA ARG A 175 -4.22 1.41 1.28
C ARG A 175 -5.10 0.40 0.58
N PHE A 176 -4.45 -0.57 -0.05
CA PHE A 176 -5.07 -1.81 -0.46
C PHE A 176 -4.81 -2.88 0.59
N LEU A 177 -5.83 -3.64 0.93
CA LEU A 177 -5.77 -4.75 1.88
C LEU A 177 -6.44 -5.98 1.26
N LEU A 178 -5.78 -7.12 1.31
CA LEU A 178 -6.35 -8.41 0.96
C LEU A 178 -6.28 -9.35 2.16
N ILE A 179 -7.42 -9.93 2.54
CA ILE A 179 -7.47 -11.05 3.49
C ILE A 179 -7.33 -12.33 2.68
N ASP A 180 -6.31 -13.14 2.95
CA ASP A 180 -6.09 -14.42 2.27
C ASP A 180 -7.35 -15.30 2.38
N ASN A 181 -7.64 -16.10 1.36
CA ASN A 181 -8.81 -16.98 1.35
C ASN A 181 -8.63 -18.17 2.28
N ASP A 182 -7.39 -18.52 2.59
CA ASP A 182 -7.04 -19.59 3.54
C ASP A 182 -6.91 -19.10 4.98
N ALA A 183 -7.32 -17.85 5.27
CA ALA A 183 -7.14 -17.22 6.57
C ALA A 183 -7.79 -18.03 7.71
N THR A 184 -6.99 -18.38 8.71
CA THR A 184 -7.42 -19.15 9.87
C THR A 184 -6.50 -18.94 11.07
N VAL A 185 -7.04 -19.06 12.28
CA VAL A 185 -6.24 -19.03 13.51
C VAL A 185 -5.54 -20.37 13.81
N ALA A 186 -5.86 -21.45 13.07
CA ALA A 186 -5.35 -22.79 13.35
C ALA A 186 -3.96 -23.08 12.77
N LYS A 187 -3.49 -22.29 11.79
CA LYS A 187 -2.18 -22.44 11.15
C LYS A 187 -1.54 -21.09 10.87
N SER A 188 -0.22 -21.07 10.75
CA SER A 188 0.55 -19.91 10.30
C SER A 188 0.58 -19.81 8.78
N ASN A 189 0.69 -18.59 8.27
CA ASN A 189 0.92 -18.32 6.85
C ASN A 189 2.43 -18.19 6.55
N ASP A 190 2.96 -19.11 5.76
CA ASP A 190 4.37 -19.16 5.35
C ASP A 190 4.70 -18.18 4.20
N LYS A 191 3.68 -17.73 3.45
CA LYS A 191 3.85 -16.73 2.39
C LYS A 191 4.43 -15.44 2.98
N LEU A 192 5.35 -14.81 2.25
CA LEU A 192 5.86 -13.47 2.56
C LEU A 192 4.98 -12.36 1.98
N GLY A 193 4.18 -12.69 0.97
CA GLY A 193 3.33 -11.78 0.24
C GLY A 193 2.75 -12.46 -0.98
N ILE A 194 2.12 -11.67 -1.84
CA ILE A 194 1.56 -12.10 -3.12
C ILE A 194 2.07 -11.20 -4.24
N HIS A 195 2.07 -11.72 -5.47
CA HIS A 195 2.32 -10.92 -6.66
C HIS A 195 1.03 -10.71 -7.44
N LEU A 196 0.80 -9.49 -7.90
CA LEU A 196 0.01 -9.28 -9.10
C LEU A 196 0.78 -9.85 -10.30
N SER A 197 0.11 -10.28 -11.37
CA SER A 197 0.85 -10.82 -12.51
C SER A 197 1.73 -9.74 -13.16
N ALA A 198 2.88 -10.13 -13.72
CA ALA A 198 3.78 -9.20 -14.42
C ALA A 198 3.05 -8.40 -15.52
N LYS A 199 2.17 -9.05 -16.27
CA LYS A 199 1.33 -8.39 -17.30
C LYS A 199 0.50 -7.24 -16.71
N HIS A 200 -0.36 -7.54 -15.73
CA HIS A 200 -1.27 -6.53 -15.17
C HIS A 200 -0.51 -5.47 -14.35
N SER A 201 0.63 -5.84 -13.77
CA SER A 201 1.52 -4.91 -13.07
C SER A 201 2.12 -3.89 -14.01
N ARG A 202 2.46 -4.27 -15.26
CA ARG A 202 2.93 -3.34 -16.29
C ARG A 202 1.79 -2.46 -16.80
N GLU A 203 0.61 -3.05 -17.06
CA GLU A 203 -0.56 -2.35 -17.59
C GLU A 203 -1.10 -1.26 -16.65
N MET A 204 -0.96 -1.41 -15.34
CA MET A 204 -1.42 -0.37 -14.39
C MET A 204 -0.51 0.85 -14.30
N ILE A 205 0.73 0.79 -14.78
CA ILE A 205 1.66 1.92 -14.67
C ILE A 205 1.29 2.96 -15.73
N LYS A 206 0.80 4.12 -15.29
CA LYS A 206 0.45 5.24 -16.19
C LYS A 206 1.64 6.14 -16.50
N LYS A 207 2.57 6.29 -15.57
CA LYS A 207 3.87 6.91 -15.80
C LYS A 207 4.89 6.51 -14.75
N ILE A 208 6.16 6.63 -15.13
CA ILE A 208 7.30 6.55 -14.23
C ILE A 208 7.83 7.97 -14.02
N ILE A 209 8.14 8.30 -12.78
CA ILE A 209 8.73 9.56 -12.38
C ILE A 209 10.11 9.27 -11.80
N LEU A 210 11.11 9.98 -12.28
CA LEU A 210 12.48 9.88 -11.83
C LEU A 210 12.71 10.85 -10.67
N HIS A 211 13.56 10.45 -9.72
CA HIS A 211 13.95 11.32 -8.61
C HIS A 211 14.43 12.70 -9.13
N PRO A 212 14.06 13.80 -8.46
CA PRO A 212 14.41 15.16 -8.90
C PRO A 212 15.91 15.36 -9.20
N ASN A 213 16.78 14.74 -8.40
CA ASN A 213 18.23 14.86 -8.49
C ASN A 213 18.89 13.72 -9.27
N CYS A 214 18.12 12.88 -9.98
CA CYS A 214 18.72 11.75 -10.68
C CYS A 214 19.70 12.22 -11.78
N SER A 215 20.76 11.45 -11.97
CA SER A 215 21.75 11.69 -13.01
C SER A 215 21.23 11.34 -14.41
N ASP A 216 21.83 11.91 -15.44
CA ASP A 216 21.47 11.63 -16.85
C ASP A 216 21.70 10.17 -17.22
N TRP A 217 22.76 9.53 -16.70
CA TRP A 217 23.03 8.12 -16.96
C TRP A 217 21.93 7.22 -16.37
N PHE A 218 21.38 7.58 -15.21
CA PHE A 218 20.29 6.84 -14.58
C PHE A 218 19.00 7.01 -15.36
N GLU A 219 18.67 8.25 -15.75
CA GLU A 219 17.53 8.51 -16.64
C GLU A 219 17.61 7.69 -17.93
N ASN A 220 18.77 7.71 -18.60
CA ASN A 220 19.00 6.93 -19.81
C ASN A 220 18.86 5.42 -19.58
N THR A 221 19.32 4.91 -18.43
CA THR A 221 19.14 3.51 -18.03
C THR A 221 17.67 3.14 -17.92
N ILE A 222 16.87 3.94 -17.23
CA ILE A 222 15.43 3.69 -17.06
C ILE A 222 14.71 3.74 -18.41
N ARG A 223 15.02 4.71 -19.26
CA ARG A 223 14.43 4.83 -20.60
C ARG A 223 14.71 3.60 -21.46
N LYS A 224 15.96 3.13 -21.51
CA LYS A 224 16.35 1.92 -22.23
C LYS A 224 15.69 0.67 -21.64
N LEU A 225 15.65 0.53 -20.32
CA LEU A 225 15.01 -0.60 -19.66
C LEU A 225 13.53 -0.71 -20.04
N VAL A 226 12.78 0.38 -19.89
CA VAL A 226 11.34 0.39 -20.16
C VAL A 226 11.05 0.18 -21.64
N LYS A 227 11.71 0.96 -22.52
CA LYS A 227 11.41 0.96 -23.96
C LYS A 227 12.11 -0.16 -24.73
N ASP A 228 13.38 -0.41 -24.47
CA ASP A 228 14.20 -1.30 -25.30
C ASP A 228 14.23 -2.72 -24.75
N THR A 229 14.24 -2.90 -23.42
CA THR A 229 14.25 -4.23 -22.79
C THR A 229 12.83 -4.79 -22.68
N TYR A 230 11.93 -4.10 -21.97
CA TYR A 230 10.57 -4.61 -21.74
C TYR A 230 9.57 -4.24 -22.84
N LYS A 231 9.94 -3.39 -23.81
CA LYS A 231 9.09 -2.95 -24.93
C LYS A 231 7.78 -2.31 -24.46
N LEU A 232 7.84 -1.51 -23.40
CA LEU A 232 6.70 -0.82 -22.81
C LEU A 232 6.64 0.63 -23.26
N ASP A 233 5.43 1.09 -23.58
CA ASP A 233 5.14 2.49 -23.90
C ASP A 233 4.62 3.21 -22.64
N ILE A 234 5.50 3.38 -21.66
CA ILE A 234 5.20 4.07 -20.40
C ILE A 234 5.90 5.43 -20.42
N PRO A 235 5.16 6.55 -20.30
CA PRO A 235 5.75 7.88 -20.17
C PRO A 235 6.70 7.98 -18.97
N ILE A 236 7.86 8.63 -19.18
CA ILE A 236 8.89 8.81 -18.14
C ILE A 236 9.24 10.28 -18.02
N TYR A 237 9.05 10.82 -16.81
CA TYR A 237 9.28 12.22 -16.48
C TYR A 237 10.29 12.35 -15.35
N LYS A 238 11.06 13.43 -15.33
CA LYS A 238 11.84 13.82 -14.16
C LYS A 238 10.96 14.63 -13.22
N SER A 239 11.00 14.36 -11.92
CA SER A 239 10.22 15.10 -10.93
C SER A 239 10.54 16.59 -10.98
N SER A 240 9.51 17.45 -10.95
CA SER A 240 9.65 18.91 -11.06
C SER A 240 9.98 19.61 -9.73
N LEU A 241 10.18 18.85 -8.64
CA LEU A 241 10.32 19.37 -7.27
C LEU A 241 11.52 20.32 -7.09
N VAL A 242 12.62 20.07 -7.78
CA VAL A 242 13.71 21.04 -7.93
C VAL A 242 13.61 21.55 -9.35
N GLY A 243 13.22 22.82 -9.49
CA GLY A 243 13.16 23.47 -10.79
C GLY A 243 14.48 23.30 -11.55
N HIS A 244 14.40 23.15 -12.87
CA HIS A 244 15.60 23.15 -13.69
C HIS A 244 16.26 24.53 -13.59
N LYS A 245 17.48 24.60 -13.04
CA LYS A 245 18.33 25.74 -13.35
C LYS A 245 18.62 25.66 -14.84
N SER A 246 18.01 26.54 -15.63
CA SER A 246 18.56 26.84 -16.95
C SER A 246 19.97 27.35 -16.68
N LEU A 247 20.97 26.54 -16.98
CA LEU A 247 22.33 27.04 -17.11
C LEU A 247 22.25 28.03 -18.28
N SER A 248 22.27 29.32 -17.95
CA SER A 248 22.54 30.36 -18.95
C SER A 248 23.94 30.08 -19.46
N ASN A 249 24.06 29.91 -20.78
CA ASN A 249 25.31 29.68 -21.51
C ASN A 249 26.39 30.70 -21.14
#